data_AF-A0A8B6EMW4-F1
#
_entry.id   AF-A0A8B6EMW4-F1
#
_cell.length_a   1.000
_cell.length_b   1.000
_cell.length_c   1.000
_cell.angle_alpha   90.00
_cell.angle_beta   90.00
_cell.angle_gamma   90.00
#
_symmetry.space_group_name_H-M   'P 1'
#
loop_
_entity.id
_entity.type
_entity.pdbx_description
1 polymer ?
#
loop_
_entity_poly.entity_id
_entity_poly.type
_entity_poly.pdbx_seq_one_letter_code
_entity_poly.pdbx_strand_id
1 'polypeptide(L)'
;MCDLNDFANDFKFLLDLKSYLKEYIETNASKNVGDEINKGIHSKLVDSRSIRIVLPRGCDVLRSVSLENDLNFVGFIGFSKPADQVSETLRDKVWDIDGKLIEEFSNHEDIIAYLSAERTIGGEWGNLVLLQSFDAVEKWRDCPVHHTAINEIAPLYYTRVRIHRGRIQNGSISPDQTLFLDYDFTPTNRCVKVWNE
;
A
#
# COMPACT_ATOMS: atom_id res chain seq x y z
N MET A 1 20.97 6.88 11.15
CA MET A 1 20.63 5.80 12.10
C MET A 1 19.15 5.52 11.88
N CYS A 2 18.75 4.30 11.52
CA CYS A 2 17.33 4.01 11.28
C CYS A 2 16.57 4.20 12.59
N ASP A 3 15.71 5.21 12.65
CA ASP A 3 14.83 5.40 13.80
C ASP A 3 13.75 4.31 13.75
N LEU A 4 14.04 3.18 14.43
CA LEU A 4 13.21 1.99 14.50
C LEU A 4 12.14 2.09 15.61
N ASN A 5 11.92 3.27 16.20
CA ASN A 5 11.17 3.39 17.44
C ASN A 5 9.73 3.93 17.29
N ASP A 6 9.28 4.33 16.09
CA ASP A 6 7.90 4.76 15.89
C ASP A 6 7.22 4.09 14.69
N PHE A 7 6.75 2.86 14.90
CA PHE A 7 5.89 2.13 13.95
C PHE A 7 4.40 2.17 14.35
N ALA A 8 4.08 2.70 15.53
CA ALA A 8 2.71 2.73 16.03
C ALA A 8 1.79 3.52 15.10
N ASN A 9 2.29 4.65 14.60
CA ASN A 9 1.58 5.48 13.62
C ASN A 9 1.38 4.77 12.27
N ASP A 10 2.32 3.93 11.85
CA ASP A 10 2.20 3.16 10.61
C ASP A 10 1.11 2.10 10.74
N PHE A 11 1.16 1.30 11.81
CA PHE A 11 0.19 0.25 12.03
C PHE A 11 -1.20 0.81 12.29
N LYS A 12 -1.30 1.95 12.99
CA LYS A 12 -2.57 2.67 13.10
C LYS A 12 -3.11 3.05 11.73
N PHE A 13 -2.29 3.68 10.87
CA PHE A 13 -2.71 4.05 9.53
C PHE A 13 -3.19 2.83 8.72
N LEU A 14 -2.44 1.73 8.74
CA LEU A 14 -2.81 0.49 8.03
C LEU A 14 -4.12 -0.12 8.57
N LEU A 15 -4.35 -0.10 9.89
CA LEU A 15 -5.61 -0.54 10.49
C LEU A 15 -6.77 0.38 10.15
N ASP A 16 -6.54 1.70 10.04
CA ASP A 16 -7.55 2.65 9.61
C ASP A 16 -7.97 2.35 8.15
N LEU A 17 -7.02 2.02 7.26
CA LEU A 17 -7.33 1.57 5.89
C LEU A 17 -8.13 0.26 5.86
N LYS A 18 -7.75 -0.73 6.67
CA LYS A 18 -8.52 -1.98 6.79
C LYS A 18 -9.96 -1.71 7.25
N SER A 19 -10.12 -0.86 8.26
CA SER A 19 -11.43 -0.51 8.82
C SER A 19 -12.30 0.19 7.77
N TYR A 20 -11.71 1.11 6.99
CA TYR A 20 -12.39 1.74 5.87
C TYR A 20 -12.83 0.73 4.80
N LEU A 21 -11.97 -0.23 4.45
CA LEU A 21 -12.32 -1.28 3.50
C LEU A 21 -13.53 -2.09 3.99
N LYS A 22 -13.55 -2.46 5.27
CA LYS A 22 -14.65 -3.21 5.88
C LYS A 22 -15.97 -2.44 5.77
N GLU A 23 -15.97 -1.19 6.21
CA GLU A 23 -17.15 -0.31 6.12
C GLU A 23 -17.61 -0.13 4.66
N TYR A 24 -16.66 0.01 3.73
CA TYR A 24 -16.95 0.12 2.30
C TYR A 24 -17.69 -1.12 1.77
N ILE A 25 -17.21 -2.32 2.09
CA ILE A 25 -17.82 -3.59 1.65
C ILE A 25 -19.22 -3.75 2.28
N GLU A 26 -19.37 -3.45 3.57
CA GLU A 26 -20.65 -3.55 4.29
C GLU A 26 -21.70 -2.60 3.71
N THR A 27 -21.30 -1.36 3.37
CA THR A 27 -22.19 -0.32 2.84
C THR A 27 -22.54 -0.52 1.36
N ASN A 28 -21.64 -1.12 0.58
CA ASN A 28 -21.82 -1.31 -0.87
C ASN A 28 -22.11 -2.78 -1.24
N ALA A 29 -22.56 -3.59 -0.28
CA ALA A 29 -22.80 -5.03 -0.41
C ALA A 29 -23.76 -5.43 -1.56
N SER A 30 -24.60 -4.51 -2.04
CA SER A 30 -25.64 -4.76 -3.06
C SER A 30 -25.36 -4.16 -4.44
N LYS A 31 -24.25 -3.44 -4.64
CA LYS A 31 -23.95 -2.81 -5.94
C LYS A 31 -23.14 -3.74 -6.84
N ASN A 32 -23.58 -3.88 -8.10
CA ASN A 32 -22.78 -4.44 -9.20
C ASN A 32 -21.77 -3.37 -9.62
N VAL A 33 -20.55 -3.40 -9.09
CA VAL A 33 -19.54 -2.38 -9.42
C VAL A 33 -18.50 -3.00 -10.35
N GLY A 34 -18.60 -2.69 -11.65
CA GLY A 34 -17.62 -3.12 -12.66
C GLY A 34 -16.35 -2.27 -12.71
N ASP A 35 -16.37 -1.08 -12.09
CA ASP A 35 -15.25 -0.12 -12.10
C ASP A 35 -14.15 -0.44 -11.06
N GLU A 36 -14.39 -1.36 -10.12
CA GLU A 36 -13.48 -1.72 -9.02
C GLU A 36 -12.19 -2.43 -9.50
N ILE A 37 -12.28 -3.07 -10.67
CA ILE A 37 -11.28 -4.00 -11.19
C ILE A 37 -10.18 -3.27 -11.96
N ASN A 38 -10.52 -2.20 -12.69
CA ASN A 38 -9.59 -1.61 -13.67
C ASN A 38 -8.99 -0.26 -13.27
N LYS A 39 -9.73 0.60 -12.56
CA LYS A 39 -9.28 1.98 -12.24
C LYS A 39 -9.20 2.28 -10.75
N GLY A 40 -9.82 1.42 -9.94
CA GLY A 40 -10.02 1.66 -8.52
C GLY A 40 -11.14 2.66 -8.25
N ILE A 41 -11.75 2.51 -7.08
CA ILE A 41 -12.74 3.41 -6.52
C ILE A 41 -12.00 4.57 -5.85
N HIS A 42 -12.18 5.77 -6.37
CA HIS A 42 -11.67 6.99 -5.74
C HIS A 42 -12.69 7.55 -4.74
N SER A 43 -12.24 7.81 -3.51
CA SER A 43 -13.09 8.30 -2.43
C SER A 43 -12.29 9.19 -1.46
N LYS A 44 -12.90 9.52 -0.33
CA LYS A 44 -12.31 10.27 0.77
C LYS A 44 -12.43 9.50 2.09
N LEU A 45 -11.37 9.58 2.90
CA LEU A 45 -11.41 9.24 4.31
C LEU A 45 -12.28 10.26 5.07
N VAL A 46 -12.66 9.95 6.31
CA VAL A 46 -13.52 10.80 7.16
C VAL A 46 -12.95 12.22 7.34
N ASP A 47 -11.62 12.34 7.33
CA ASP A 47 -10.89 13.61 7.45
C ASP A 47 -10.55 14.27 6.10
N SER A 48 -11.24 13.88 5.01
CA SER A 48 -11.08 14.40 3.65
C SER A 48 -9.77 14.05 2.93
N ARG A 49 -8.91 13.22 3.53
CA ARG A 49 -7.76 12.65 2.83
C ARG A 49 -8.20 11.76 1.69
N SER A 50 -7.47 11.80 0.58
CA SER A 50 -7.78 11.01 -0.60
C SER A 50 -7.49 9.54 -0.36
N ILE A 51 -8.36 8.67 -0.86
CA ILE A 51 -8.16 7.22 -0.86
C ILE A 51 -8.60 6.62 -2.19
N ARG A 52 -7.87 5.61 -2.65
CA ARG A 52 -8.23 4.75 -3.77
C ARG A 52 -8.27 3.30 -3.30
N ILE A 53 -9.35 2.61 -3.62
CA ILE A 53 -9.55 1.18 -3.36
C ILE A 53 -9.53 0.44 -4.68
N VAL A 54 -8.70 -0.59 -4.81
CA VAL A 54 -8.68 -1.49 -5.96
C VAL A 54 -9.03 -2.89 -5.48
N LEU A 55 -10.04 -3.48 -6.12
CA LEU A 55 -10.51 -4.83 -5.84
C LEU A 55 -10.36 -5.67 -7.11
N PRO A 56 -9.18 -6.26 -7.36
CA PRO A 56 -8.88 -6.92 -8.65
C PRO A 56 -9.84 -8.06 -8.98
N ARG A 57 -10.45 -8.65 -7.95
CA ARG A 57 -11.41 -9.76 -8.07
C ARG A 57 -12.83 -9.37 -7.65
N GLY A 58 -13.08 -8.08 -7.48
CA GLY A 58 -14.35 -7.52 -7.02
C GLY A 58 -14.68 -7.81 -5.55
N CYS A 59 -15.73 -7.17 -5.05
CA CYS A 59 -16.20 -7.31 -3.67
C CYS A 59 -16.57 -8.75 -3.25
N ASP A 60 -16.94 -9.64 -4.16
CA ASP A 60 -17.43 -10.98 -3.80
C ASP A 60 -16.35 -11.86 -3.16
N VAL A 61 -15.11 -11.76 -3.64
CA VAL A 61 -13.98 -12.48 -3.03
C VAL A 61 -13.79 -12.00 -1.58
N LEU A 62 -13.83 -10.69 -1.35
CA LEU A 62 -13.75 -10.10 -0.02
C LEU A 62 -14.92 -10.50 0.91
N ARG A 63 -16.12 -10.74 0.37
CA ARG A 63 -17.24 -11.25 1.18
C ARG A 63 -17.02 -12.70 1.62
N SER A 64 -16.37 -13.51 0.78
CA SER A 64 -16.02 -14.89 1.12
C SER A 64 -14.83 -14.98 2.09
N VAL A 65 -14.00 -13.94 2.12
CA VAL A 65 -12.81 -13.85 2.96
C VAL A 65 -13.08 -12.89 4.12
N SER A 66 -13.43 -13.40 5.30
CA SER A 66 -13.59 -12.54 6.48
C SER A 66 -12.31 -11.73 6.71
N LEU A 67 -12.43 -10.40 6.69
CA LEU A 67 -11.33 -9.47 6.99
C LEU A 67 -10.79 -9.58 8.42
N GLU A 68 -11.44 -10.38 9.26
CA GLU A 68 -10.99 -10.73 10.61
C GLU A 68 -10.20 -12.05 10.66
N ASN A 69 -10.20 -12.83 9.58
CA ASN A 69 -9.39 -14.04 9.45
C ASN A 69 -7.93 -13.69 9.15
N ASP A 70 -7.07 -14.72 9.22
CA ASP A 70 -5.65 -14.65 8.90
C ASP A 70 -5.43 -14.22 7.44
N LEU A 71 -5.04 -12.97 7.26
CA LEU A 71 -4.65 -12.39 5.98
C LEU A 71 -3.20 -12.00 6.01
N ASN A 72 -2.51 -12.18 4.88
CA ASN A 72 -1.19 -11.60 4.69
C ASN A 72 -1.35 -10.13 4.28
N PHE A 73 -0.42 -9.29 4.70
CA PHE A 73 -0.40 -7.89 4.28
C PHE A 73 0.99 -7.42 3.89
N VAL A 74 1.00 -6.44 2.98
CA VAL A 74 2.13 -5.55 2.74
C VAL A 74 1.66 -4.11 2.95
N GLY A 75 2.36 -3.35 3.78
CA GLY A 75 2.06 -1.96 4.07
C GLY A 75 3.20 -1.05 3.64
N PHE A 76 2.96 -0.15 2.70
CA PHE A 76 3.92 0.87 2.30
C PHE A 76 3.64 2.19 3.01
N ILE A 77 4.70 2.84 3.47
CA ILE A 77 4.67 4.11 4.19
C ILE A 77 5.70 5.02 3.55
N GLY A 78 5.24 5.98 2.75
CA GLY A 78 6.07 6.96 2.07
C GLY A 78 6.24 8.24 2.88
N PHE A 79 7.44 8.79 2.83
CA PHE A 79 7.78 10.13 3.32
C PHE A 79 8.30 10.94 2.15
N SER A 80 7.43 11.79 1.59
CA SER A 80 7.71 12.50 0.35
C SER A 80 8.79 13.55 0.56
N LYS A 81 9.58 13.83 -0.48
CA LYS A 81 10.46 15.01 -0.47
C LYS A 81 9.64 16.29 -0.38
N PRO A 82 10.21 17.38 0.16
CA PRO A 82 9.57 18.69 0.16
C PRO A 82 9.06 19.08 -1.23
N ALA A 83 7.93 19.80 -1.27
CA ALA A 83 7.20 20.02 -2.51
C ALA A 83 8.01 20.79 -3.58
N ASP A 84 8.93 21.64 -3.14
CA ASP A 84 9.88 22.41 -3.96
C ASP A 84 11.03 21.58 -4.52
N GLN A 85 11.24 20.35 -4.01
CA GLN A 85 12.24 19.41 -4.50
C GLN A 85 11.67 18.39 -5.50
N VAL A 86 10.34 18.36 -5.68
CA VAL A 86 9.65 17.41 -6.55
C VAL A 86 8.98 18.17 -7.69
N SER A 87 9.51 17.99 -8.91
CA SER A 87 8.93 18.60 -10.11
C SER A 87 7.54 18.04 -10.44
N GLU A 88 6.71 18.85 -11.10
CA GLU A 88 5.39 18.42 -11.56
C GLU A 88 5.47 17.18 -12.47
N THR A 89 6.45 17.15 -13.38
CA THR A 89 6.71 16.00 -14.24
C THR A 89 7.02 14.73 -13.46
N LEU A 90 7.70 14.83 -12.31
CA LEU A 90 7.95 13.67 -11.46
C LEU A 90 6.66 13.23 -10.75
N ARG A 91 5.80 14.16 -10.33
CA ARG A 91 4.48 13.85 -9.75
C ARG A 91 3.60 13.10 -10.76
N ASP A 92 3.56 13.58 -12.00
CA ASP A 92 2.82 12.92 -13.09
C ASP A 92 3.33 11.49 -13.33
N LYS A 93 4.66 11.31 -13.33
CA LYS A 93 5.27 9.98 -13.48
C LYS A 93 4.93 9.03 -12.33
N VAL A 94 4.85 9.54 -11.09
CA VAL A 94 4.43 8.74 -9.95
C VAL A 94 3.00 8.24 -10.16
N TRP A 95 2.09 9.11 -10.59
CA TRP A 95 0.70 8.73 -10.86
C TRP A 95 0.56 7.76 -12.04
N ASP A 96 1.34 7.95 -13.11
CA ASP A 96 1.36 7.04 -14.26
C ASP A 96 1.85 5.63 -13.86
N ILE A 97 2.93 5.55 -13.09
CA ILE A 97 3.46 4.26 -12.62
C ILE A 97 2.53 3.58 -11.63
N ASP A 98 1.95 4.35 -10.72
CA ASP A 98 0.96 3.85 -9.78
C ASP A 98 -0.28 3.30 -10.50
N GLY A 99 -0.74 3.94 -11.58
CA GLY A 99 -1.78 3.38 -12.47
C GLY A 99 -1.36 2.07 -13.14
N LYS A 100 -0.14 2.00 -13.68
CA LYS A 100 0.40 0.77 -14.30
C LYS A 100 0.55 -0.37 -13.29
N LEU A 101 0.96 -0.08 -12.06
CA LEU A 101 1.05 -1.09 -10.99
C LEU A 101 -0.32 -1.68 -10.66
N ILE A 102 -1.38 -0.87 -10.77
CA ILE A 102 -2.76 -1.32 -10.53
C ILE A 102 -3.25 -2.24 -11.64
N GLU A 103 -2.96 -1.90 -12.90
CA GLU A 103 -3.30 -2.77 -14.04
C GLU A 103 -2.70 -4.17 -13.86
N GLU A 104 -1.48 -4.27 -13.31
CA GLU A 104 -0.84 -5.55 -13.01
C GLU A 104 -1.53 -6.36 -11.91
N PHE A 105 -2.29 -5.75 -10.99
CA PHE A 105 -2.97 -6.51 -9.93
C PHE A 105 -4.00 -7.50 -10.47
N SER A 106 -4.56 -7.24 -11.66
CA SER A 106 -5.46 -8.19 -12.32
C SER A 106 -4.76 -9.51 -12.71
N ASN A 107 -3.42 -9.51 -12.83
CA ASN A 107 -2.62 -10.68 -13.17
C ASN A 107 -2.21 -11.51 -11.94
N HIS A 108 -2.57 -11.08 -10.73
CA HIS A 108 -2.11 -11.69 -9.47
C HIS A 108 -3.31 -12.16 -8.62
N GLU A 109 -3.66 -13.44 -8.72
CA GLU A 109 -4.86 -14.01 -8.09
C GLU A 109 -4.87 -13.94 -6.55
N ASP A 110 -3.70 -13.93 -5.91
CA ASP A 110 -3.62 -13.86 -4.44
C ASP A 110 -3.78 -12.43 -3.88
N ILE A 111 -3.87 -11.40 -4.75
CA ILE A 111 -4.15 -10.01 -4.31
C ILE A 111 -5.66 -9.85 -4.11
N ILE A 112 -6.05 -9.67 -2.85
CA ILE A 112 -7.44 -9.54 -2.44
C ILE A 112 -7.89 -8.08 -2.57
N ALA A 113 -7.08 -7.16 -2.06
CA ALA A 113 -7.37 -5.74 -2.09
C ALA A 113 -6.09 -4.91 -2.07
N TYR A 114 -6.15 -3.74 -2.71
CA TYR A 114 -5.13 -2.71 -2.60
C TYR A 114 -5.78 -1.38 -2.24
N LEU A 115 -5.23 -0.70 -1.25
CA LEU A 115 -5.71 0.61 -0.81
C LEU A 115 -4.53 1.57 -0.81
N SER A 116 -4.66 2.71 -1.46
CA SER A 116 -3.68 3.80 -1.41
C SER A 116 -4.34 5.05 -0.87
N ALA A 117 -3.75 5.69 0.12
CA ALA A 117 -4.33 6.88 0.73
C ALA A 117 -3.26 7.90 1.15
N GLU A 118 -3.68 9.15 1.22
CA GLU A 118 -2.90 10.19 1.88
C GLU A 118 -2.79 9.87 3.37
N ARG A 119 -1.58 9.94 3.90
CA ARG A 119 -1.29 9.87 5.34
C ARG A 119 -1.47 11.23 6.00
N THR A 120 -1.06 12.29 5.29
CA THR A 120 -1.23 13.69 5.69
C THR A 120 -1.76 14.47 4.49
N ILE A 121 -2.69 15.41 4.74
CA ILE A 121 -3.20 16.29 3.68
C ILE A 121 -2.01 17.06 3.10
N GLY A 122 -1.77 16.92 1.80
CA GLY A 122 -0.65 17.60 1.13
C GLY A 122 0.46 16.69 0.62
N GLY A 123 0.32 15.36 0.71
CA GLY A 123 1.01 14.47 -0.23
C GLY A 123 2.01 13.47 0.33
N GLU A 124 1.94 13.11 1.62
CA GLU A 124 2.53 11.82 2.06
C GLU A 124 1.55 10.70 1.77
N TRP A 125 2.01 9.65 1.11
CA TRP A 125 1.15 8.53 0.71
C TRP A 125 1.58 7.24 1.41
N GLY A 126 0.59 6.39 1.69
CA GLY A 126 0.80 5.03 2.14
C GLY A 126 -0.18 4.09 1.45
N ASN A 127 0.15 2.80 1.44
CA ASN A 127 -0.76 1.79 0.91
C ASN A 127 -0.82 0.54 1.80
N LEU A 128 -1.92 -0.19 1.64
CA LEU A 128 -2.17 -1.50 2.23
C LEU A 128 -2.53 -2.46 1.10
N VAL A 129 -1.77 -3.55 0.98
CA VAL A 129 -2.08 -4.70 0.14
C VAL A 129 -2.54 -5.84 1.04
N LEU A 130 -3.71 -6.40 0.77
CA LEU A 130 -4.23 -7.60 1.42
C LEU A 130 -4.09 -8.79 0.49
N LEU A 131 -3.57 -9.90 1.03
CA LEU A 131 -3.09 -11.04 0.27
C LEU A 131 -3.56 -12.35 0.89
N GLN A 132 -3.88 -13.33 0.05
CA GLN A 132 -4.13 -14.69 0.51
C GLN A 132 -2.80 -15.42 0.79
N SER A 133 -1.83 -15.27 -0.10
CA SER A 133 -0.46 -15.79 0.01
C SER A 133 0.56 -14.72 -0.39
N PHE A 134 1.81 -14.86 0.07
CA PHE A 134 2.91 -14.01 -0.39
C PHE A 134 3.45 -14.39 -1.77
N ASP A 135 3.03 -15.52 -2.36
CA ASP A 135 3.52 -15.98 -3.67
C ASP A 135 3.27 -14.94 -4.79
N ALA A 136 2.12 -14.24 -4.75
CA ALA A 136 1.84 -13.15 -5.68
C ALA A 136 2.80 -11.96 -5.53
N VAL A 137 3.22 -11.63 -4.32
CA VAL A 137 4.16 -10.51 -4.07
C VAL A 137 5.53 -10.82 -4.66
N GLU A 138 5.96 -12.08 -4.59
CA GLU A 138 7.25 -12.49 -5.16
C GLU A 138 7.24 -12.37 -6.69
N LYS A 139 6.16 -12.79 -7.35
CA LYS A 139 5.99 -12.63 -8.81
C LYS A 139 5.85 -11.16 -9.22
N TRP A 140 5.11 -10.37 -8.45
CA TRP A 140 4.94 -8.93 -8.70
C TRP A 140 6.25 -8.15 -8.55
N ARG A 141 7.11 -8.55 -7.59
CA ARG A 141 8.41 -7.92 -7.38
C ARG A 141 9.28 -7.94 -8.64
N ASP A 142 9.17 -9.00 -9.43
CA ASP A 142 9.97 -9.22 -10.62
C ASP A 142 9.37 -8.54 -11.88
N CYS A 143 8.21 -7.89 -11.75
CA CYS A 143 7.60 -7.11 -12.83
C CYS A 143 8.47 -5.87 -13.18
N PRO A 144 8.69 -5.56 -14.48
CA PRO A 144 9.43 -4.37 -14.91
C PRO A 144 8.86 -3.06 -14.36
N VAL A 145 7.53 -2.93 -14.28
CA VAL A 145 6.88 -1.72 -13.74
C VAL A 145 7.24 -1.52 -12.27
N HIS A 146 7.26 -2.61 -11.49
CA HIS A 146 7.66 -2.59 -10.09
C HIS A 146 9.15 -2.24 -9.92
N HIS A 147 10.01 -2.75 -10.81
CA HIS A 147 11.43 -2.37 -10.85
C HIS A 147 11.64 -0.88 -11.09
N THR A 148 10.94 -0.29 -12.07
CA THR A 148 11.01 1.15 -12.34
C THR A 148 10.48 1.96 -11.15
N ALA A 149 9.36 1.55 -10.56
CA ALA A 149 8.79 2.22 -9.39
C ALA A 149 9.80 2.31 -8.23
N ILE A 150 10.48 1.20 -7.91
CA ILE A 150 11.43 1.13 -6.80
C ILE A 150 12.77 1.80 -7.11
N ASN A 151 13.34 1.54 -8.28
CA ASN A 151 14.74 1.92 -8.54
C ASN A 151 14.89 3.29 -9.19
N GLU A 152 13.89 3.76 -9.94
CA GLU A 152 13.98 5.00 -10.70
C GLU A 152 13.15 6.12 -10.08
N ILE A 153 12.01 5.81 -9.45
CA ILE A 153 11.01 6.81 -9.07
C ILE A 153 11.00 7.05 -7.57
N ALA A 154 10.95 5.99 -6.76
CA ALA A 154 10.94 6.12 -5.31
C ALA A 154 12.11 6.94 -4.75
N PRO A 155 13.37 6.82 -5.24
CA PRO A 155 14.50 7.61 -4.72
C PRO A 155 14.41 9.11 -5.07
N LEU A 156 13.70 9.43 -6.15
CA LEU A 156 13.50 10.81 -6.60
C LEU A 156 12.33 11.47 -5.87
N TYR A 157 11.31 10.71 -5.49
CA TYR A 157 10.08 11.23 -4.90
C TYR A 157 10.05 11.19 -3.36
N TYR A 158 10.62 10.16 -2.74
CA TYR A 158 10.62 9.98 -1.29
C TYR A 158 11.98 10.30 -0.67
N THR A 159 12.00 10.85 0.54
CA THR A 159 13.21 10.89 1.39
C THR A 159 13.47 9.51 1.96
N ARG A 160 12.42 8.82 2.40
CA ARG A 160 12.49 7.46 2.94
C ARG A 160 11.16 6.74 2.75
N VAL A 161 11.22 5.41 2.79
CA VAL A 161 10.04 4.55 2.78
C VAL A 161 10.18 3.46 3.84
N ARG A 162 9.03 3.05 4.41
CA ARG A 162 8.91 1.84 5.24
C ARG A 162 7.97 0.86 4.56
N ILE A 163 8.39 -0.39 4.48
CA ILE A 163 7.60 -1.47 3.90
C ILE A 163 7.45 -2.54 4.97
N HIS A 164 6.25 -2.67 5.48
CA HIS A 164 5.85 -3.68 6.45
C HIS A 164 5.33 -4.90 5.72
N ARG A 165 5.71 -6.08 6.19
CA ARG A 165 5.20 -7.37 5.76
C ARG A 165 4.76 -8.12 7.00
N GLY A 166 3.58 -8.72 6.98
CA GLY A 166 3.14 -9.57 8.08
C GLY A 166 1.75 -10.14 7.89
N ARG A 167 1.09 -10.41 9.01
CA ARG A 167 -0.26 -10.97 9.05
C ARG A 167 -1.22 -10.03 9.78
N ILE A 168 -2.48 -10.05 9.36
CA ILE A 168 -3.60 -9.52 10.12
C ILE A 168 -4.30 -10.72 10.73
N GLN A 169 -4.40 -10.76 12.05
CA GLN A 169 -5.05 -11.83 12.80
C GLN A 169 -5.94 -11.21 13.88
N ASN A 170 -7.20 -11.65 13.98
CA ASN A 170 -8.15 -11.18 14.99
C ASN A 170 -8.24 -9.65 15.06
N GLY A 171 -8.31 -8.98 13.90
CA GLY A 171 -8.39 -7.52 13.86
C GLY A 171 -7.06 -6.77 14.02
N SER A 172 -5.97 -7.46 14.38
CA SER A 172 -4.69 -6.83 14.75
C SER A 172 -3.60 -7.08 13.70
N ILE A 173 -2.71 -6.10 13.53
CA ILE A 173 -1.50 -6.25 12.70
C ILE A 173 -0.40 -6.94 13.52
N SER A 174 0.10 -8.04 12.97
CA SER A 174 1.29 -8.75 13.43
C SER A 174 2.37 -8.64 12.33
N PRO A 175 3.29 -7.66 12.43
CA PRO A 175 4.35 -7.52 11.45
C PRO A 175 5.35 -8.66 11.62
N ASP A 176 5.79 -9.28 10.53
CA ASP A 176 6.89 -10.25 10.53
C ASP A 176 8.22 -9.54 10.21
N GLN A 177 8.19 -8.58 9.28
CA GLN A 177 9.36 -7.82 8.82
C GLN A 177 9.00 -6.38 8.46
N THR A 178 9.93 -5.45 8.73
CA THR A 178 9.91 -4.09 8.18
C THR A 178 11.20 -3.82 7.42
N LEU A 179 11.10 -3.47 6.13
CA LEU A 179 12.18 -2.89 5.35
C LEU A 179 12.13 -1.36 5.45
N PHE A 180 13.26 -0.76 5.79
CA PHE A 180 13.47 0.68 5.83
C PHE A 180 14.47 1.06 4.74
N LEU A 181 14.08 1.99 3.88
CA LEU A 181 14.93 2.56 2.83
C LEU A 181 15.01 4.07 3.04
N ASP A 182 16.23 4.60 3.07
CA ASP A 182 16.52 6.01 3.24
C ASP A 182 17.38 6.50 2.07
N TYR A 183 16.73 7.32 1.24
CA TYR A 183 17.23 7.80 -0.04
C TYR A 183 18.05 9.09 0.10
N ASP A 184 18.15 9.67 1.29
CA ASP A 184 19.03 10.81 1.54
C ASP A 184 20.51 10.40 1.62
N PHE A 185 20.79 9.09 1.64
CA PHE A 185 22.14 8.50 1.59
C PHE A 185 22.45 7.90 0.23
N THR A 186 23.72 7.98 -0.20
CA THR A 186 24.24 7.32 -1.41
C THR A 186 25.46 6.44 -1.05
N PRO A 187 25.40 5.12 -1.23
CA PRO A 187 24.24 4.33 -1.68
C PRO A 187 23.08 4.42 -0.68
N THR A 188 21.85 4.15 -1.15
CA THR A 188 20.64 4.15 -0.32
C THR A 188 20.86 3.33 0.94
N ASN A 189 20.59 3.92 2.09
CA ASN A 189 20.71 3.23 3.35
C ASN A 189 19.53 2.27 3.51
N ARG A 190 19.82 0.98 3.69
CA ARG A 190 18.84 -0.10 3.77
C ARG A 190 18.96 -0.83 5.10
N CYS A 191 17.84 -0.95 5.80
CA CYS A 191 17.76 -1.68 7.06
C CYS A 191 16.53 -2.59 7.09
N VAL A 192 16.65 -3.73 7.75
CA VAL A 192 15.57 -4.68 7.91
C VAL A 192 15.40 -4.96 9.41
N LYS A 193 14.17 -4.82 9.91
CA LYS A 193 13.78 -5.27 11.24
C LYS A 193 12.94 -6.53 11.10
N VAL A 194 13.33 -7.60 11.78
CA VAL A 194 12.51 -8.80 11.97
C VAL A 194 11.87 -8.67 13.36
N TRP A 195 10.58 -8.98 13.46
CA TRP A 195 9.81 -8.74 14.70
C TRP A 195 9.72 -9.96 15.61
N ASN A 196 10.00 -11.15 15.09
CA ASN A 196 9.95 -12.43 15.81
C ASN A 196 11.33 -12.90 16.29
N GLU A 197 12.25 -11.97 16.57
CA GLU A 197 13.56 -12.26 17.21
C GLU A 197 13.51 -12.03 18.72
#